data_AF-A0A3D4IQB3-F1
#
_entry.id   AF-A0A3D4IQB3-F1
#
_cell.length_a   1.000
_cell.length_b   1.000
_cell.length_c   1.000
_cell.angle_alpha   90.00
_cell.angle_beta   90.00
_cell.angle_gamma   90.00
#
_symmetry.space_group_name_H-M   'P 1'
#
loop_
_entity.id
_entity.type
_entity.pdbx_description
1 polymer ?
#
loop_
_entity_poly.entity_id
_entity_poly.type
_entity_poly.pdbx_seq_one_letter_code
_entity_poly.pdbx_strand_id
1 'polypeptide(L)'
;ERAADVADKFQSLVRQTMNTEIADLRKMGQEKYYNAKTKTYTVFIAYEIKKNAMFRFMKKQAKVDQTIDERQMKIIEEILDEQIRKADEADKN
;
A
#
# COMPACT_ATOMS: atom_id res chain seq x y z
N GLU A 1 0.85 -23.60 8.27
CA GLU A 1 2.04 -23.03 7.60
C GLU A 1 1.71 -22.23 6.33
N ARG A 2 1.06 -22.80 5.30
CA ARG A 2 0.82 -22.08 4.01
C ARG A 2 0.06 -20.75 4.07
N ALA A 3 -0.87 -20.57 5.01
CA ALA A 3 -1.63 -19.31 5.15
C ALA A 3 -0.79 -18.17 5.76
N ALA A 4 0.21 -18.51 6.60
CA ALA A 4 1.11 -17.53 7.20
C ALA A 4 2.06 -16.95 6.14
N ASP A 5 2.64 -17.80 5.28
CA ASP A 5 3.47 -17.35 4.15
C ASP A 5 2.74 -16.40 3.20
N VAL A 6 1.45 -16.64 2.94
CA VAL A 6 0.64 -15.76 2.10
C VAL A 6 0.38 -14.43 2.78
N ALA A 7 0.13 -14.42 4.09
CA ALA A 7 -0.04 -13.20 4.86
C ALA A 7 1.26 -12.38 4.91
N ASP A 8 2.40 -13.03 5.09
CA ASP A 8 3.71 -12.36 5.13
C ASP A 8 4.09 -11.79 3.75
N LYS A 9 3.84 -12.53 2.66
CA LYS A 9 3.98 -12.01 1.30
C LYS A 9 3.04 -10.84 1.04
N PHE A 10 1.78 -10.92 1.46
CA PHE A 10 0.82 -9.82 1.35
C PHE A 10 1.30 -8.57 2.09
N GLN A 11 1.78 -8.72 3.33
CA GLN A 11 2.35 -7.61 4.10
C GLN A 11 3.60 -7.00 3.44
N SER A 12 4.48 -7.84 2.89
CA SER A 12 5.65 -7.36 2.14
C SER A 12 5.24 -6.60 0.88
N LEU A 13 4.22 -7.08 0.15
CA LEU A 13 3.70 -6.46 -1.06
C LEU A 13 3.02 -5.13 -0.76
N VAL A 14 2.29 -5.03 0.36
CA VAL A 14 1.79 -3.76 0.92
C VAL A 14 2.95 -2.81 1.15
N ARG A 15 4.01 -3.25 1.85
CA ARG A 15 5.17 -2.40 2.18
C ARG A 15 5.94 -1.94 0.95
N GLN A 16 6.14 -2.82 -0.03
CA GLN A 16 6.80 -2.48 -1.29
C GLN A 16 5.95 -1.49 -2.10
N THR A 17 4.65 -1.78 -2.25
CA THR A 17 3.68 -0.88 -2.90
C THR A 17 3.67 0.52 -2.26
N MET A 18 3.77 0.59 -0.93
CA MET A 18 3.79 1.89 -0.23
C MET A 18 5.13 2.64 -0.41
N ASN A 19 6.23 1.93 -0.66
CA ASN A 19 7.55 2.51 -0.86
C ASN A 19 7.81 2.95 -2.32
N THR A 20 7.22 2.26 -3.29
CA THR A 20 7.39 2.54 -4.72
C THR A 20 6.08 3.00 -5.35
N GLU A 21 6.04 4.28 -5.67
CA GLU A 21 5.11 4.88 -6.63
C GLU A 21 3.63 4.73 -6.28
N ILE A 22 3.23 5.31 -5.14
CA ILE A 22 1.82 5.63 -4.95
C ILE A 22 1.50 6.83 -5.85
N ALA A 23 0.95 6.55 -7.03
CA ALA A 23 0.58 7.56 -8.04
C ALA A 23 -0.53 8.53 -7.59
N ASP A 24 -1.20 8.27 -6.46
CA ASP A 24 -2.33 9.07 -5.96
C ASP A 24 -2.12 9.51 -4.49
N LEU A 25 -0.87 9.80 -4.11
CA LEU A 25 -0.58 10.48 -2.84
C LEU A 25 -0.90 11.96 -2.97
N ARG A 26 -1.89 12.43 -2.22
CA ARG A 26 -2.10 13.86 -2.02
C ARG A 26 -1.35 14.30 -0.78
N LYS A 27 -0.36 15.16 -0.97
CA LYS A 27 0.39 15.78 0.13
C LYS A 27 -0.50 16.80 0.83
N MET A 28 -0.98 16.47 2.03
CA MET A 28 -1.83 17.34 2.83
C MET A 28 -1.05 18.45 3.52
N GLY A 29 0.20 18.17 3.88
CA GLY A 29 1.03 19.10 4.63
C GLY A 29 2.48 18.63 4.69
N GLN A 30 3.38 19.58 4.87
CA GLN A 30 4.78 19.30 5.13
C GLN A 30 5.31 20.29 6.16
N GLU A 31 5.87 19.77 7.24
CA GLU A 31 6.63 20.56 8.19
C GLU A 31 8.08 20.12 8.16
N LYS A 32 8.97 21.10 8.00
CA LYS A 32 10.41 20.88 7.94
C LYS A 32 11.06 21.56 9.12
N TYR A 33 11.69 20.78 9.97
CA TYR A 33 12.45 21.23 11.11
C TYR A 33 13.93 21.09 10.81
N TYR A 34 14.70 22.15 11.04
CA TYR A 34 16.15 22.10 10.98
C TYR A 34 16.71 22.09 12.39
N ASN A 35 17.49 21.05 12.70
CA ASN A 35 18.23 21.00 13.95
C ASN A 35 19.66 21.48 13.70
N ALA A 36 19.94 22.72 14.12
CA ALA A 36 21.25 23.35 13.94
C ALA A 36 22.38 22.66 14.74
N LYS A 37 22.05 21.98 15.85
CA LYS A 37 23.05 21.28 16.68
C LYS A 37 23.54 19.99 16.02
N THR A 38 22.63 19.23 15.42
CA THR A 38 22.96 17.98 14.73
C THR A 38 23.17 18.17 13.22
N LYS A 39 22.93 19.39 12.71
CA LYS A 39 22.91 19.72 11.27
C LYS A 39 21.97 18.83 10.45
N THR A 40 20.90 18.33 11.06
CA THR A 40 19.94 17.43 10.41
C THR A 40 18.64 18.15 10.06
N TYR A 41 18.03 17.75 8.95
CA TYR A 41 16.68 18.15 8.58
C TYR A 41 15.72 17.01 8.87
N THR A 42 14.67 17.29 9.63
CA THR A 42 13.56 16.37 9.85
C THR A 42 12.35 16.90 9.11
N VAL A 43 11.78 16.10 8.21
CA VAL A 43 10.60 16.47 7.43
C VAL A 43 9.47 15.54 7.82
N PHE A 44 8.39 16.10 8.36
CA PHE A 44 7.14 15.40 8.57
C PHE A 44 6.26 15.66 7.36
N ILE A 45 5.84 14.59 6.69
CA ILE A 45 4.98 14.68 5.52
C ILE A 45 3.69 13.94 5.83
N ALA A 46 2.55 14.64 5.70
CA ALA A 46 1.24 14.04 5.76
C ALA A 46 0.77 13.74 4.33
N TYR A 47 0.47 12.47 4.06
CA TYR A 47 -0.09 12.03 2.79
C TYR A 47 -1.49 11.47 3.00
N GLU A 48 -2.39 11.78 2.09
CA GLU A 48 -3.68 11.14 1.92
C GLU A 48 -3.63 10.23 0.70
N ILE A 49 -4.13 9.00 0.86
CA ILE A 49 -4.33 8.04 -0.22
C ILE A 49 -5.73 7.47 -0.10
N LYS A 50 -6.46 7.39 -1.22
CA LYS A 50 -7.73 6.68 -1.24
C LYS A 50 -7.50 5.17 -1.13
N LYS A 51 -8.18 4.50 -0.19
CA LYS A 51 -8.02 3.06 0.06
C LYS A 51 -8.32 2.22 -1.18
N ASN A 52 -9.34 2.58 -1.96
CA ASN A 52 -9.67 1.87 -3.20
C ASN A 52 -8.56 1.98 -4.27
N ALA A 53 -7.94 3.14 -4.43
CA ALA A 53 -6.82 3.35 -5.33
C ALA A 53 -5.61 2.51 -4.90
N MET A 54 -5.35 2.44 -3.59
CA MET A 54 -4.32 1.58 -3.01
C MET A 54 -4.53 0.11 -3.37
N PHE A 55 -5.70 -0.45 -3.09
CA PHE A 55 -5.98 -1.87 -3.35
C PHE A 55 -5.97 -2.21 -4.85
N ARG A 56 -6.48 -1.32 -5.72
CA ARG A 56 -6.40 -1.49 -7.18
C ARG A 56 -4.95 -1.50 -7.67
N PHE A 57 -4.10 -0.66 -7.12
CA PHE A 57 -2.68 -0.64 -7.46
C PHE A 57 -1.96 -1.90 -6.97
N MET A 58 -2.24 -2.35 -5.75
CA MET A 58 -1.73 -3.63 -5.25
C MET A 58 -2.11 -4.81 -6.14
N LYS A 59 -3.36 -4.84 -6.64
CA LYS A 59 -3.82 -5.87 -7.57
C LYS A 59 -3.04 -5.87 -8.88
N LYS A 60 -2.62 -4.68 -9.37
CA LYS A 60 -1.75 -4.57 -10.54
C LYS A 60 -0.32 -5.04 -10.26
N GLN A 61 0.23 -4.71 -9.08
CA GLN A 61 1.57 -5.11 -8.68
C GLN A 61 1.68 -6.63 -8.46
N ALA A 62 0.70 -7.24 -7.81
CA ALA A 62 0.67 -8.70 -7.65
C ALA A 62 0.75 -9.42 -9.01
N LYS A 63 0.04 -8.93 -10.04
CA LYS A 63 0.03 -9.53 -11.38
C LYS A 63 1.38 -9.52 -12.11
N VAL A 64 2.28 -8.61 -11.76
CA VAL A 64 3.61 -8.50 -12.37
C VAL A 64 4.70 -9.16 -11.51
N ASP A 65 4.36 -9.57 -10.28
CA ASP A 65 5.28 -10.24 -9.37
C ASP A 65 5.42 -11.72 -9.74
N GLN A 66 6.61 -12.08 -10.22
CA GLN A 66 6.95 -13.45 -10.63
C GLN A 66 7.17 -14.41 -9.45
N THR A 67 7.15 -13.92 -8.21
CA THR A 67 7.38 -14.72 -6.99
C THR A 67 6.11 -15.31 -6.38
N ILE A 68 4.96 -15.07 -7.01
CA ILE A 68 3.63 -15.49 -6.57
C ILE A 68 3.11 -16.61 -7.49
N ASP A 69 2.74 -17.76 -6.90
CA ASP A 69 2.12 -18.85 -7.65
C ASP A 69 0.63 -18.57 -7.97
N GLU A 70 0.06 -19.15 -9.03
CA GLU A 70 -1.34 -18.94 -9.44
C GLU A 70 -2.39 -19.15 -8.33
N ARG A 71 -2.19 -20.12 -7.43
CA ARG A 71 -3.08 -20.36 -6.29
C ARG A 71 -2.95 -19.25 -5.25
N GLN A 72 -1.74 -18.79 -4.97
CA GLN A 72 -1.49 -17.64 -4.09
C GLN A 72 -2.06 -16.36 -4.70
N MET A 73 -1.94 -16.20 -6.02
CA MET A 73 -2.51 -15.08 -6.78
C MET A 73 -4.02 -15.01 -6.63
N LYS A 74 -4.73 -16.14 -6.80
CA LYS A 74 -6.19 -16.19 -6.64
C LYS A 74 -6.64 -15.74 -5.26
N ILE A 75 -5.97 -16.21 -4.21
CA ILE A 75 -6.30 -15.84 -2.82
C ILE A 75 -6.03 -14.34 -2.60
N ILE A 76 -4.91 -13.83 -3.12
CA ILE A 76 -4.60 -12.39 -3.06
C ILE A 76 -5.63 -11.56 -3.83
N GLU A 77 -6.06 -12.00 -5.01
CA GLU A 77 -7.10 -11.32 -5.80
C GLU A 77 -8.44 -11.31 -5.06
N GLU A 78 -8.88 -12.43 -4.47
CA GLU A 78 -10.11 -12.51 -3.69
C GLU A 78 -10.09 -11.56 -2.48
N ILE A 79 -8.98 -11.53 -1.74
CA ILE A 79 -8.80 -10.63 -0.61
C ILE A 79 -8.84 -9.17 -1.08
N LEU A 80 -8.08 -8.84 -2.14
CA LEU A 80 -8.02 -7.47 -2.66
C LEU A 80 -9.38 -7.01 -3.20
N ASP A 81 -10.12 -7.89 -3.88
CA ASP A 81 -11.45 -7.57 -4.40
C ASP A 81 -12.47 -7.32 -3.27
N GLU A 82 -12.41 -8.11 -2.20
CA GLU A 82 -13.24 -7.86 -1.02
C GLU A 82 -12.89 -6.52 -0.36
N GLN A 83 -11.60 -6.19 -0.25
CA GLN A 83 -11.15 -4.93 0.33
C GLN A 83 -11.49 -3.71 -0.56
N ILE A 84 -11.42 -3.85 -1.89
CA ILE A 84 -11.88 -2.82 -2.84
C ILE A 84 -13.37 -2.58 -2.65
N ARG A 85 -14.17 -3.65 -2.56
CA ARG A 85 -15.62 -3.52 -2.34
C ARG A 85 -15.92 -2.78 -1.04
N LYS A 86 -15.29 -3.17 0.07
CA LYS A 86 -15.45 -2.49 1.37
C LYS A 86 -15.02 -1.02 1.32
N ALA A 87 -13.93 -0.72 0.62
CA ALA A 87 -13.45 0.65 0.45
C ALA A 87 -14.41 1.49 -0.40
N ASP A 88 -14.93 0.94 -1.50
CA ASP A 88 -15.89 1.62 -2.37
C ASP A 88 -17.28 1.79 -1.69
N GLU A 89 -17.67 0.89 -0.80
CA GLU A 89 -18.86 1.03 0.05
C GLU A 89 -18.66 2.11 1.12
N ALA A 90 -17.48 2.17 1.75
CA ALA A 90 -17.16 3.19 2.75
C ALA A 90 -17.06 4.60 2.14
N ASP A 91 -16.60 4.74 0.90
CA ASP A 91 -16.53 6.02 0.18
C ASP A 91 -17.92 6.56 -0.27
N LYS A 92 -18.97 5.72 -0.25
CA LYS A 92 -20.34 6.09 -0.66
C LYS A 92 -21.24 6.55 0.49
N ASN A 93 -20.84 6.31 1.74
CA ASN A 93 -21.54 6.73 2.95
C ASN A 93 -20.99 8.04 3.49
#